data_AF-A0A7X8UDD4-F1
#
_entry.id   AF-A0A7X8UDD4-F1
#
_cell.length_a   1.000
_cell.length_b   1.000
_cell.length_c   1.000
_cell.angle_alpha   90.00
_cell.angle_beta   90.00
_cell.angle_gamma   90.00
#
_symmetry.space_group_name_H-M   'P 1'
#
loop_
_entity.id
_entity.type
_entity.pdbx_description
1 polymer ?
#
loop_
_entity_poly.entity_id
_entity_poly.type
_entity_poly.pdbx_seq_one_letter_code
_entity_poly.pdbx_strand_id
1 'polypeptide(L)'
;MSKTFTAAFGWIGGKVRFRAMRVGRKGGWLALAGGVLVSGYLLLSIPESEIPIATAVSQPVRGEPFRWDQDEVWRTLEAEMTDSRGRGCAAVRAGIEDHFREMDRRLEDLAHRSARAEEAVFGELERLTFQTAPWIPACPDRLADFSERVTRLGMEVKRQSLHWDMGDPDVRRTLYRLLYGSRGAIEEIVLQVPPRYAPPALIPGKEEPSATPWAALLGIRIHSGDILVSRGGAATSALIARGNDFPGNFSHVALVRVDPGTHLASIVEAHIERGVAVSSLEDYVRDVKLRVLVLRLRADLAAVAADPMLPHRAAEYALGQARRSPIPYDFAMDFGDPGRWFCSEVASAAYGRYGVRLWMGLSHISSAGLRRWLAGFGVRHFATQEPSDLEYDPQLAVVAEWRDLEALRADHLDNAVTEAMLEGAESGDPLEHDAPLLPLARLVKLYSRGLNAVGRVGPIPEGMSATAALRYRWYTRRHERIKAALIEAADRFRREKGYEPPYWKLVEMARELRCTPGGAVLQQGDTPRSGENDR
;
A
#
# COMPACT_ATOMS: atom_id res chain seq x y z
N MET A 1 23.68 -4.51 55.30
CA MET A 1 24.87 -5.22 54.77
C MET A 1 24.74 -6.70 55.08
N SER A 2 24.80 -7.55 54.05
CA SER A 2 25.32 -8.94 54.05
C SER A 2 24.93 -9.87 55.22
N LYS A 3 24.20 -10.96 54.94
CA LYS A 3 24.74 -12.33 54.69
C LYS A 3 23.69 -13.43 54.92
N THR A 4 23.69 -14.38 53.98
CA THR A 4 23.51 -15.84 54.10
C THR A 4 22.57 -16.41 55.16
N PHE A 5 21.60 -17.21 54.70
CA PHE A 5 20.90 -18.20 55.51
C PHE A 5 21.43 -19.60 55.26
N THR A 6 21.65 -20.32 56.36
CA THR A 6 21.99 -21.74 56.48
C THR A 6 20.92 -22.39 57.35
N ALA A 7 20.52 -23.63 57.05
CA ALA A 7 20.11 -24.73 57.96
C ALA A 7 19.06 -25.65 57.26
N ALA A 8 19.04 -26.98 57.39
CA ALA A 8 19.77 -27.89 58.29
C ALA A 8 19.97 -29.30 57.68
N PHE A 9 21.04 -29.97 58.16
CA PHE A 9 21.42 -31.40 58.09
C PHE A 9 20.50 -32.29 58.97
N GLY A 10 20.53 -33.63 58.98
CA GLY A 10 21.43 -34.70 58.47
C GLY A 10 20.68 -36.05 58.53
N TRP A 11 21.22 -37.27 58.56
CA TRP A 11 22.53 -37.91 58.39
C TRP A 11 22.23 -39.44 58.42
N ILE A 12 22.84 -40.29 57.60
CA ILE A 12 23.43 -41.61 57.94
C ILE A 12 24.21 -42.08 56.71
N GLY A 13 25.45 -42.51 56.95
CA GLY A 13 26.45 -42.79 55.93
C GLY A 13 26.21 -44.04 55.10
N GLY A 14 26.76 -43.99 53.89
CA GLY A 14 27.00 -45.15 53.04
C GLY A 14 28.00 -44.79 51.95
N LYS A 15 29.17 -45.44 51.95
CA LYS A 15 30.12 -45.38 50.83
C LYS A 15 29.45 -46.04 49.62
N VAL A 16 28.85 -45.26 48.72
CA VAL A 16 28.40 -45.78 47.42
C VAL A 16 29.56 -45.65 46.44
N ARG A 17 30.21 -46.79 46.16
CA ARG A 17 31.05 -46.97 44.98
C ARG A 17 30.19 -46.67 43.75
N PHE A 18 30.49 -45.59 43.01
CA PHE A 18 29.98 -45.43 41.65
C PHE A 18 30.64 -46.49 40.78
N ARG A 19 29.93 -47.61 40.62
CA ARG A 19 30.21 -48.61 39.60
C ARG A 19 29.99 -47.90 38.26
N ALA A 20 31.03 -47.76 37.45
CA ALA A 20 30.92 -47.26 36.10
C ALA A 20 29.82 -48.06 35.38
N MET A 21 28.65 -47.43 35.17
CA MET A 21 27.67 -47.95 34.25
C MET A 21 28.36 -47.97 32.89
N ARG A 22 28.63 -49.18 32.38
CA ARG A 22 28.88 -49.36 30.96
C ARG A 22 27.73 -48.68 30.24
N VAL A 23 28.02 -47.57 29.57
CA VAL A 23 27.15 -47.01 28.55
C VAL A 23 26.98 -48.11 27.53
N GLY A 24 25.87 -48.85 27.65
CA GLY A 24 25.48 -49.82 26.64
C GLY A 24 25.48 -49.12 25.30
N ARG A 25 25.90 -49.83 24.26
CA ARG A 25 26.11 -49.38 22.87
C ARG A 25 24.98 -48.49 22.29
N LYS A 26 23.79 -48.44 22.90
CA LYS A 26 22.66 -47.55 22.60
C LYS A 26 22.86 -46.07 23.04
N GLY A 27 23.64 -45.78 24.09
CA GLY A 27 23.87 -44.41 24.58
C GLY A 27 24.81 -43.59 23.69
N GLY A 28 25.75 -44.24 23.00
CA GLY A 28 26.64 -43.58 22.04
C GLY A 28 25.92 -43.07 20.80
N TRP A 29 24.91 -43.79 20.31
CA TRP A 29 24.11 -43.38 19.15
C TRP A 29 23.21 -42.17 19.48
N LEU A 30 22.65 -42.10 20.68
CA LEU A 30 21.84 -40.95 21.12
C LEU A 30 22.70 -39.69 21.30
N ALA A 31 23.90 -39.82 21.86
CA ALA A 31 24.85 -38.71 21.98
C ALA A 31 25.35 -38.22 20.60
N LEU A 32 25.62 -39.15 19.68
CA LEU A 32 26.05 -38.83 18.31
C LEU A 32 24.92 -38.19 17.50
N ALA A 33 23.69 -38.72 17.59
CA ALA A 33 22.51 -38.12 16.96
C ALA A 33 22.20 -36.72 17.54
N GLY A 34 22.31 -36.55 18.86
CA GLY A 34 22.19 -35.24 19.51
C GLY A 34 23.25 -34.25 19.04
N GLY A 35 24.51 -34.69 18.93
CA GLY A 35 25.60 -33.89 18.39
C GLY A 35 25.36 -33.42 16.96
N VAL A 36 24.92 -34.32 16.07
CA VAL A 36 24.58 -33.98 14.66
C VAL A 36 23.43 -32.99 14.58
N LEU A 37 22.38 -33.14 15.40
CA LEU A 37 21.26 -32.20 15.44
C LEU A 37 21.69 -30.81 15.93
N VAL A 38 22.53 -30.74 16.96
CA VAL A 38 23.07 -29.47 17.47
C VAL A 38 23.98 -28.80 16.44
N SER A 39 24.89 -29.55 15.82
CA SER A 39 25.75 -29.02 14.76
C SER A 39 24.94 -28.55 13.55
N GLY A 40 23.92 -29.30 13.14
CA GLY A 40 23.01 -28.92 12.07
C GLY A 40 22.24 -27.64 12.40
N TYR A 41 21.73 -27.52 13.63
CA TYR A 41 21.05 -26.31 14.10
C TYR A 41 22.00 -25.10 14.09
N LEU A 42 23.22 -25.24 14.61
CA LEU A 42 24.21 -24.15 14.65
C LEU A 42 24.60 -23.70 13.24
N LEU A 43 24.82 -24.65 12.32
CA LEU A 43 25.13 -24.33 10.92
C LEU A 43 23.96 -23.62 10.24
N LEU A 44 22.73 -24.07 10.48
CA LEU A 44 21.52 -23.40 9.98
C LEU A 44 21.21 -22.08 10.71
N SER A 45 21.87 -21.76 11.81
CA SER A 45 21.72 -20.50 12.55
C SER A 45 22.68 -19.39 12.10
N ILE A 46 23.64 -19.69 11.22
CA ILE A 46 24.58 -18.68 10.72
C ILE A 46 23.79 -17.59 9.98
N PRO A 47 23.89 -16.30 10.37
CA PRO A 47 23.13 -15.22 9.75
C PRO A 47 23.50 -15.08 8.26
N GLU A 48 22.52 -14.65 7.45
CA GLU A 48 22.80 -14.27 6.07
C GLU A 48 23.65 -13.00 6.02
N SER A 49 24.45 -12.85 4.97
CA SER A 49 25.28 -11.66 4.80
C SER A 49 24.41 -10.42 4.55
N GLU A 50 24.68 -9.33 5.28
CA GLU A 50 24.05 -8.03 5.07
C GLU A 50 24.71 -7.23 3.93
N ILE A 51 25.78 -7.75 3.31
CA ILE A 51 26.50 -7.08 2.22
C ILE A 51 25.55 -6.68 1.08
N PRO A 52 24.65 -7.55 0.56
CA PRO A 52 23.73 -7.16 -0.51
C PRO A 52 22.81 -5.99 -0.13
N ILE A 53 22.43 -5.87 1.15
CA ILE A 53 21.63 -4.75 1.64
C ILE A 53 22.47 -3.47 1.64
N ALA A 54 23.66 -3.53 2.23
CA ALA A 54 24.57 -2.39 2.28
C ALA A 54 24.91 -1.88 0.87
N THR A 55 25.14 -2.80 -0.08
CA THR A 55 25.40 -2.47 -1.48
C THR A 55 24.18 -1.84 -2.17
N ALA A 56 22.97 -2.36 -1.95
CA ALA A 56 21.77 -1.77 -2.54
C ALA A 56 21.52 -0.34 -2.00
N VAL A 57 21.74 -0.13 -0.69
CA VAL A 57 21.50 1.17 -0.03
C VAL A 57 22.63 2.18 -0.29
N SER A 58 23.83 1.74 -0.65
CA SER A 58 24.92 2.67 -0.98
C SER A 58 24.78 3.31 -2.35
N GLN A 59 23.98 2.73 -3.24
CA GLN A 59 23.71 3.33 -4.55
C GLN A 59 22.90 4.63 -4.39
N PRO A 60 23.34 5.74 -5.00
CA PRO A 60 22.61 7.00 -4.94
C PRO A 60 21.31 6.88 -5.72
N VAL A 61 20.22 7.31 -5.09
CA VAL A 61 18.90 7.44 -5.74
C VAL A 61 18.59 8.93 -5.80
N ARG A 62 18.27 9.44 -6.98
CA ARG A 62 17.80 10.81 -7.15
C ARG A 62 16.33 10.87 -6.76
N GLY A 63 15.96 11.80 -5.90
CA GLY A 63 14.59 11.96 -5.44
C GLY A 63 14.56 12.63 -4.07
N GLU A 64 13.40 13.16 -3.74
CA GLU A 64 13.07 13.65 -2.41
C GLU A 64 11.65 13.17 -2.11
N PRO A 65 11.38 12.59 -0.93
CA PRO A 65 10.03 12.20 -0.58
C PRO A 65 9.14 13.44 -0.51
N PHE A 66 7.98 13.37 -1.16
CA PHE A 66 6.95 14.38 -1.07
C PHE A 66 6.54 14.57 0.40
N ARG A 67 6.48 15.83 0.81
CA ARG A 67 5.98 16.23 2.11
C ARG A 67 4.87 17.24 1.93
N TRP A 68 3.80 17.04 2.69
CA TRP A 68 2.78 18.07 2.81
C TRP A 68 3.32 19.24 3.63
N ASP A 69 3.88 18.99 4.82
CA ASP A 69 4.36 20.00 5.77
C ASP A 69 3.30 21.10 6.06
N GLN A 70 2.05 20.68 6.22
CA GLN A 70 0.86 21.54 6.39
C GLN A 70 0.10 21.26 7.70
N ASP A 71 0.77 20.83 8.76
CA ASP A 71 0.11 20.43 10.02
C ASP A 71 -0.83 21.51 10.60
N GLU A 72 -0.47 22.78 10.48
CA GLU A 72 -1.31 23.90 10.93
C GLU A 72 -2.59 24.03 10.08
N VAL A 73 -2.48 23.83 8.76
CA VAL A 73 -3.64 23.83 7.86
C VAL A 73 -4.56 22.66 8.21
N TRP A 74 -4.03 21.47 8.45
CA TRP A 74 -4.84 20.30 8.83
C TRP A 74 -5.62 20.53 10.12
N ARG A 75 -4.98 21.08 11.16
CA ARG A 75 -5.68 21.46 12.40
C ARG A 75 -6.74 22.53 12.17
N THR A 76 -6.48 23.49 11.28
CA THR A 76 -7.44 24.54 10.94
C THR A 76 -8.66 23.97 10.22
N LEU A 77 -8.47 23.05 9.26
CA LEU A 77 -9.56 22.37 8.57
C LEU A 77 -10.40 21.51 9.53
N GLU A 78 -9.75 20.83 10.49
CA GLU A 78 -10.44 20.08 11.56
C GLU A 78 -11.34 20.97 12.42
N ALA A 79 -10.80 22.12 12.84
CA ALA A 79 -11.52 23.09 13.64
C ALA A 79 -12.72 23.66 12.87
N GLU A 80 -12.53 24.04 11.61
CA GLU A 80 -13.60 24.52 10.73
C GLU A 80 -14.69 23.45 10.51
N MET A 81 -14.30 22.18 10.36
CA MET A 81 -15.26 21.08 10.24
C MET A 81 -16.11 20.95 11.50
N THR A 82 -15.48 21.02 12.67
CA THR A 82 -16.19 20.91 13.95
C THR A 82 -17.12 22.09 14.18
N ASP A 83 -16.65 23.32 13.91
CA ASP A 83 -17.44 24.55 14.02
C ASP A 83 -18.64 24.55 13.07
N SER A 84 -18.41 24.24 11.78
CA SER A 84 -19.47 24.20 10.78
C SER A 84 -20.56 23.18 11.13
N ARG A 85 -20.20 21.99 11.64
CA ARG A 85 -21.16 21.00 12.14
C ARG A 85 -22.02 21.56 13.27
N GLY A 86 -21.45 22.36 14.17
CA GLY A 86 -22.16 23.02 15.25
C GLY A 86 -23.15 24.10 14.76
N ARG A 87 -22.78 24.85 13.70
CA ARG A 87 -23.63 25.88 13.09
C ARG A 87 -24.72 25.31 12.16
N GLY A 88 -24.49 24.12 11.61
CA GLY A 88 -25.42 23.40 10.73
C GLY A 88 -25.46 23.93 9.28
N CYS A 89 -26.09 23.14 8.39
CA CYS A 89 -26.06 23.39 6.93
C CYS A 89 -26.46 24.82 6.53
N ALA A 90 -27.50 25.40 7.13
CA ALA A 90 -28.00 26.72 6.74
C ALA A 90 -26.92 27.82 6.83
N ALA A 91 -25.98 27.70 7.76
CA ALA A 91 -24.92 28.68 7.97
C ALA A 91 -23.77 28.59 6.96
N VAL A 92 -23.59 27.43 6.30
CA VAL A 92 -22.46 27.18 5.39
C VAL A 92 -22.88 27.01 3.93
N ARG A 93 -24.18 26.80 3.68
CA ARG A 93 -24.73 26.52 2.34
C ARG A 93 -24.34 27.57 1.29
N ALA A 94 -24.45 28.85 1.63
CA ALA A 94 -24.06 29.93 0.71
C ALA A 94 -22.55 29.88 0.37
N GLY A 95 -21.69 29.63 1.37
CA GLY A 95 -20.25 29.48 1.14
C GLY A 95 -19.91 28.28 0.25
N ILE A 96 -20.58 27.14 0.46
CA ILE A 96 -20.46 25.96 -0.41
C ILE A 96 -20.85 26.31 -1.85
N GLU A 97 -21.99 26.99 -2.04
CA GLU A 97 -22.47 27.38 -3.37
C GLU A 97 -21.52 28.37 -4.07
N ASP A 98 -20.95 29.31 -3.33
CA ASP A 98 -19.96 30.26 -3.85
C ASP A 98 -18.68 29.53 -4.30
N HIS A 99 -18.16 28.63 -3.47
CA HIS A 99 -17.00 27.82 -3.82
C HIS A 99 -17.26 26.91 -5.01
N PHE A 100 -18.43 26.28 -5.08
CA PHE A 100 -18.81 25.44 -6.22
C PHE A 100 -18.86 26.24 -7.52
N ARG A 101 -19.46 27.44 -7.52
CA ARG A 101 -19.49 28.32 -8.69
C ARG A 101 -18.07 28.71 -9.13
N GLU A 102 -17.20 29.00 -8.18
CA GLU A 102 -15.81 29.37 -8.47
C GLU A 102 -14.99 28.18 -9.01
N MET A 103 -15.18 26.98 -8.45
CA MET A 103 -14.60 25.74 -8.98
C MET A 103 -15.07 25.50 -10.42
N ASP A 104 -16.38 25.62 -10.67
CA ASP A 104 -16.96 25.38 -11.99
C ASP A 104 -16.41 26.37 -13.03
N ARG A 105 -16.32 27.65 -12.69
CA ARG A 105 -15.75 28.70 -13.55
C ARG A 105 -14.30 28.39 -13.94
N ARG A 106 -13.50 27.91 -12.99
CA ARG A 106 -12.08 27.57 -13.22
C ARG A 106 -11.91 26.30 -14.03
N LEU A 107 -12.73 25.29 -13.77
CA LEU A 107 -12.74 24.05 -14.54
C LEU A 107 -13.22 24.29 -15.98
N GLU A 108 -14.15 25.22 -16.18
CA GLU A 108 -14.58 25.64 -17.52
C GLU A 108 -13.49 26.42 -18.26
N ASP A 109 -12.81 27.37 -17.59
CA ASP A 109 -11.64 28.05 -18.17
C ASP A 109 -10.56 27.06 -18.61
N LEU A 110 -10.21 26.12 -17.72
CA LEU A 110 -9.26 25.06 -18.04
C LEU A 110 -9.71 24.23 -19.24
N ALA A 111 -10.97 23.83 -19.32
CA ALA A 111 -11.50 23.02 -20.43
C ALA A 111 -11.31 23.67 -21.81
N HIS A 112 -11.22 25.01 -21.88
CA HIS A 112 -11.08 25.76 -23.13
C HIS A 112 -9.64 26.16 -23.48
N ARG A 113 -8.65 25.82 -22.65
CA ARG A 113 -7.25 26.16 -22.90
C ARG A 113 -6.28 25.06 -22.47
N SER A 114 -5.01 25.26 -22.81
CA SER A 114 -3.90 24.49 -22.22
C SER A 114 -3.26 25.32 -21.12
N ALA A 115 -2.99 24.69 -19.98
CA ALA A 115 -2.34 25.29 -18.83
C ALA A 115 -1.04 24.55 -18.51
N ARG A 116 -0.01 25.28 -18.07
CA ARG A 116 1.22 24.68 -17.51
C ARG A 116 0.99 24.29 -16.06
N ALA A 117 1.69 23.26 -15.58
CA ALA A 117 1.50 22.72 -14.23
C ALA A 117 1.74 23.77 -13.12
N GLU A 118 2.59 24.78 -13.36
CA GLU A 118 2.92 25.80 -12.35
C GLU A 118 1.92 26.97 -12.32
N GLU A 119 0.89 26.96 -13.18
CA GLU A 119 -0.11 28.02 -13.19
C GLU A 119 -0.94 28.05 -11.90
N ALA A 120 -1.21 29.26 -11.41
CA ALA A 120 -1.91 29.49 -10.14
C ALA A 120 -3.30 28.83 -10.06
N VAL A 121 -3.97 28.64 -11.20
CA VAL A 121 -5.30 28.02 -11.29
C VAL A 121 -5.37 26.66 -10.59
N PHE A 122 -4.30 25.89 -10.64
CA PHE A 122 -4.21 24.58 -10.00
C PHE A 122 -4.15 24.70 -8.46
N GLY A 123 -3.30 25.58 -7.94
CA GLY A 123 -3.25 25.87 -6.51
C GLY A 123 -4.56 26.48 -5.98
N GLU A 124 -5.26 27.26 -6.81
CA GLU A 124 -6.58 27.82 -6.46
C GLU A 124 -7.67 26.74 -6.40
N LEU A 125 -7.69 25.79 -7.34
CA LEU A 125 -8.59 24.64 -7.34
C LEU A 125 -8.32 23.70 -6.16
N GLU A 126 -7.05 23.46 -5.84
CA GLU A 126 -6.64 22.72 -4.65
C GLU A 126 -7.18 23.41 -3.38
N ARG A 127 -6.92 24.70 -3.23
CA ARG A 127 -7.40 25.48 -2.08
C ARG A 127 -8.92 25.45 -1.95
N LEU A 128 -9.66 25.66 -3.04
CA LEU A 128 -11.13 25.60 -3.04
C LEU A 128 -11.63 24.22 -2.60
N THR A 129 -10.97 23.15 -3.07
CA THR A 129 -11.31 21.78 -2.66
C THR A 129 -11.13 21.60 -1.16
N PHE A 130 -9.95 21.92 -0.61
CA PHE A 130 -9.67 21.74 0.81
C PHE A 130 -10.49 22.68 1.72
N GLN A 131 -10.80 23.90 1.28
CA GLN A 131 -11.60 24.83 2.09
C GLN A 131 -13.09 24.52 2.07
N THR A 132 -13.60 23.90 1.01
CA THR A 132 -15.01 23.48 0.95
C THR A 132 -15.26 22.20 1.74
N ALA A 133 -14.27 21.30 1.76
CA ALA A 133 -14.35 20.00 2.40
C ALA A 133 -14.88 20.03 3.86
N PRO A 134 -14.37 20.88 4.77
CA PRO A 134 -14.85 20.99 6.15
C PRO A 134 -16.33 21.32 6.29
N TRP A 135 -16.95 22.00 5.32
CA TRP A 135 -18.36 22.39 5.41
C TRP A 135 -19.32 21.27 5.02
N ILE A 136 -18.86 20.25 4.29
CA ILE A 136 -19.72 19.19 3.77
C ILE A 136 -20.35 18.34 4.90
N PRO A 137 -19.64 17.96 5.99
CA PRO A 137 -20.27 17.26 7.10
C PRO A 137 -21.42 18.01 7.78
N ALA A 138 -21.42 19.36 7.72
CA ALA A 138 -22.53 20.19 8.20
C ALA A 138 -23.71 20.23 7.23
N CYS A 139 -23.47 19.99 5.94
CA CYS A 139 -24.47 19.95 4.87
C CYS A 139 -24.30 18.70 3.96
N PRO A 140 -24.56 17.47 4.48
CA PRO A 140 -24.20 16.22 3.80
C PRO A 140 -24.92 15.99 2.46
N ASP A 141 -26.05 16.64 2.22
CA ASP A 141 -26.77 16.64 0.93
C ASP A 141 -25.93 17.22 -0.21
N ARG A 142 -24.87 17.97 0.09
CA ARG A 142 -23.93 18.53 -0.91
C ARG A 142 -22.73 17.63 -1.23
N LEU A 143 -22.59 16.47 -0.58
CA LEU A 143 -21.45 15.58 -0.81
C LEU A 143 -21.39 15.06 -2.25
N ALA A 144 -22.53 14.74 -2.86
CA ALA A 144 -22.58 14.30 -4.25
C ALA A 144 -22.06 15.39 -5.21
N ASP A 145 -22.54 16.63 -5.06
CA ASP A 145 -22.10 17.78 -5.85
C ASP A 145 -20.60 18.09 -5.69
N PHE A 146 -20.08 17.93 -4.47
CA PHE A 146 -18.67 18.10 -4.17
C PHE A 146 -17.83 17.01 -4.85
N SER A 147 -18.26 15.75 -4.72
CA SER A 147 -17.60 14.60 -5.33
C SER A 147 -17.58 14.73 -6.87
N GLU A 148 -18.66 15.20 -7.48
CA GLU A 148 -18.73 15.43 -8.93
C GLU A 148 -17.67 16.45 -9.39
N ARG A 149 -17.52 17.57 -8.69
CA ARG A 149 -16.55 18.62 -9.02
C ARG A 149 -15.12 18.16 -8.85
N VAL A 150 -14.83 17.40 -7.80
CA VAL A 150 -13.50 16.82 -7.60
C VAL A 150 -13.19 15.76 -8.66
N THR A 151 -14.18 14.94 -9.07
CA THR A 151 -14.01 14.02 -10.22
C THR A 151 -13.73 14.81 -11.50
N ARG A 152 -14.46 15.91 -11.75
CA ARG A 152 -14.22 16.80 -12.90
C ARG A 152 -12.84 17.45 -12.86
N LEU A 153 -12.38 17.89 -11.68
CA LEU A 153 -11.01 18.35 -11.47
C LEU A 153 -9.99 17.29 -11.87
N GLY A 154 -10.17 16.06 -11.41
CA GLY A 154 -9.27 14.96 -11.76
C GLY A 154 -9.23 14.70 -13.28
N MET A 155 -10.38 14.67 -13.94
CA MET A 155 -10.46 14.52 -15.39
C MET A 155 -9.77 15.66 -16.15
N GLU A 156 -9.96 16.90 -15.72
CA GLU A 156 -9.36 18.06 -16.37
C GLU A 156 -7.84 18.09 -16.15
N VAL A 157 -7.37 17.78 -14.94
CA VAL A 157 -5.93 17.64 -14.66
C VAL A 157 -5.30 16.55 -15.52
N LYS A 158 -5.96 15.40 -15.69
CA LYS A 158 -5.52 14.34 -16.61
C LYS A 158 -5.49 14.80 -18.07
N ARG A 159 -6.41 15.67 -18.49
CA ARG A 159 -6.42 16.25 -19.84
C ARG A 159 -5.30 17.27 -20.05
N GLN A 160 -4.99 18.07 -19.03
CA GLN A 160 -3.90 19.05 -19.09
C GLN A 160 -2.53 18.36 -19.09
N SER A 161 -2.38 17.27 -18.34
CA SER A 161 -1.12 16.55 -18.21
C SER A 161 -0.63 15.86 -19.47
N LEU A 162 -1.47 15.77 -20.50
CA LEU A 162 -1.13 15.20 -21.80
C LEU A 162 0.03 15.90 -22.50
N HIS A 163 0.34 17.14 -22.10
CA HIS A 163 1.38 17.97 -22.71
C HIS A 163 2.46 18.38 -21.70
N TRP A 164 2.40 17.84 -20.48
CA TRP A 164 3.37 18.14 -19.44
C TRP A 164 4.57 17.19 -19.52
N ASP A 165 5.73 17.68 -19.09
CA ASP A 165 6.92 16.85 -18.92
C ASP A 165 6.82 16.07 -17.60
N MET A 166 6.54 14.77 -17.69
CA MET A 166 6.45 13.88 -16.53
C MET A 166 7.80 13.63 -15.84
N GLY A 167 8.91 14.07 -16.45
CA GLY A 167 10.23 14.11 -15.83
C GLY A 167 10.42 15.30 -14.87
N ASP A 168 9.59 16.33 -14.97
CA ASP A 168 9.68 17.53 -14.15
C ASP A 168 9.11 17.28 -12.72
N PRO A 169 9.89 17.51 -11.65
CA PRO A 169 9.41 17.39 -10.27
C PRO A 169 8.24 18.31 -9.91
N ASP A 170 8.15 19.51 -10.49
CA ASP A 170 7.03 20.45 -10.23
C ASP A 170 5.72 19.94 -10.86
N VAL A 171 5.80 19.37 -12.06
CA VAL A 171 4.68 18.69 -12.73
C VAL A 171 4.17 17.53 -11.87
N ARG A 172 5.08 16.69 -11.38
CA ARG A 172 4.72 15.56 -10.50
C ARG A 172 4.08 16.01 -9.20
N ARG A 173 4.63 17.04 -8.55
CA ARG A 173 4.05 17.62 -7.32
C ARG A 173 2.64 18.15 -7.57
N THR A 174 2.42 18.86 -8.69
CA THR A 174 1.11 19.37 -9.07
C THR A 174 0.10 18.24 -9.30
N LEU A 175 0.47 17.23 -10.07
CA LEU A 175 -0.37 16.05 -10.32
C LEU A 175 -0.72 15.32 -9.03
N TYR A 176 0.27 15.08 -8.17
CA TYR A 176 0.07 14.40 -6.90
C TYR A 176 -0.88 15.19 -6.00
N ARG A 177 -0.62 16.48 -5.78
CA ARG A 177 -1.47 17.33 -4.93
C ARG A 177 -2.92 17.37 -5.41
N LEU A 178 -3.14 17.49 -6.71
CA LEU A 178 -4.47 17.58 -7.27
C LEU A 178 -5.19 16.24 -7.34
N LEU A 179 -4.56 15.17 -7.83
CA LEU A 179 -5.24 13.88 -7.98
C LEU A 179 -5.31 13.10 -6.67
N TYR A 180 -4.18 12.96 -5.96
CA TYR A 180 -4.14 12.28 -4.67
C TYR A 180 -4.78 13.13 -3.57
N GLY A 181 -4.45 14.42 -3.49
CA GLY A 181 -4.94 15.29 -2.41
C GLY A 181 -6.45 15.54 -2.47
N SER A 182 -7.00 15.84 -3.65
CA SER A 182 -8.46 16.06 -3.79
C SER A 182 -9.27 14.78 -3.52
N ARG A 183 -8.73 13.62 -3.93
CA ARG A 183 -9.29 12.31 -3.56
C ARG A 183 -9.28 12.11 -2.05
N GLY A 184 -8.16 12.39 -1.39
CA GLY A 184 -8.04 12.32 0.07
C GLY A 184 -9.08 13.20 0.78
N ALA A 185 -9.35 14.40 0.24
CA ALA A 185 -10.38 15.28 0.77
C ALA A 185 -11.80 14.66 0.71
N ILE A 186 -12.18 14.01 -0.42
CA ILE A 186 -13.46 13.29 -0.49
C ILE A 186 -13.49 12.16 0.54
N GLU A 187 -12.45 11.34 0.58
CA GLU A 187 -12.41 10.14 1.42
C GLU A 187 -12.51 10.47 2.89
N GLU A 188 -11.82 11.52 3.33
CA GLU A 188 -11.95 12.04 4.69
C GLU A 188 -13.41 12.41 4.97
N ILE A 189 -14.06 13.21 4.12
CA ILE A 189 -15.45 13.65 4.34
C ILE A 189 -16.43 12.48 4.34
N VAL A 190 -16.24 11.48 3.48
CA VAL A 190 -17.12 10.31 3.41
C VAL A 190 -17.18 9.59 4.76
N LEU A 191 -16.08 9.53 5.49
CA LEU A 191 -16.03 8.95 6.84
C LEU A 191 -16.72 9.84 7.91
N GLN A 192 -16.90 11.13 7.63
CA GLN A 192 -17.49 12.10 8.56
C GLN A 192 -19.01 12.25 8.42
N VAL A 193 -19.61 11.72 7.36
CA VAL A 193 -21.05 11.81 7.09
C VAL A 193 -21.78 10.49 7.36
N PRO A 194 -23.11 10.53 7.63
CA PRO A 194 -23.90 9.31 7.72
C PRO A 194 -23.86 8.49 6.41
N PRO A 195 -23.82 7.14 6.46
CA PRO A 195 -23.69 6.29 5.26
C PRO A 195 -24.73 6.51 4.16
N ARG A 196 -25.92 7.00 4.51
CA ARG A 196 -26.99 7.34 3.53
C ARG A 196 -26.62 8.46 2.55
N TYR A 197 -25.60 9.25 2.85
CA TYR A 197 -25.09 10.32 1.97
C TYR A 197 -23.84 9.91 1.21
N ALA A 198 -23.28 8.73 1.52
CA ALA A 198 -22.07 8.27 0.87
C ALA A 198 -22.28 8.15 -0.65
N PRO A 199 -21.30 8.56 -1.46
CA PRO A 199 -21.38 8.41 -2.91
C PRO A 199 -21.48 6.93 -3.29
N PRO A 200 -21.90 6.61 -4.54
CA PRO A 200 -21.86 5.23 -5.01
C PRO A 200 -20.43 4.68 -4.96
N ALA A 201 -20.31 3.39 -4.67
CA ALA A 201 -19.03 2.68 -4.66
C ALA A 201 -18.32 2.74 -6.04
N LEU A 202 -19.10 2.79 -7.12
CA LEU A 202 -18.61 2.96 -8.48
C LEU A 202 -18.63 4.45 -8.86
N ILE A 203 -17.46 4.99 -9.18
CA ILE A 203 -17.26 6.34 -9.70
C ILE A 203 -16.92 6.20 -11.18
N PRO A 204 -17.79 6.65 -12.10
CA PRO A 204 -17.48 6.65 -13.52
C PRO A 204 -16.37 7.67 -13.81
N GLY A 205 -15.42 7.27 -14.66
CA GLY A 205 -14.40 8.14 -15.23
C GLY A 205 -14.76 8.56 -16.65
N LYS A 206 -13.74 8.77 -17.47
CA LYS A 206 -13.89 9.09 -18.89
C LYS A 206 -14.36 7.85 -19.65
N GLU A 207 -15.39 8.01 -20.48
CA GLU A 207 -15.73 7.00 -21.48
C GLU A 207 -14.67 6.99 -22.60
N GLU A 208 -13.55 6.31 -22.36
CA GLU A 208 -12.45 6.19 -23.31
C GLU A 208 -12.77 5.09 -24.35
N PRO A 209 -12.87 5.39 -25.65
CA PRO A 209 -13.22 4.41 -26.68
C PRO A 209 -12.20 3.27 -26.79
N SER A 210 -12.66 2.08 -27.19
CA SER A 210 -11.79 0.96 -27.55
C SER A 210 -12.44 0.07 -28.60
N ALA A 211 -11.63 -0.39 -29.56
CA ALA A 211 -12.04 -1.38 -30.56
C ALA A 211 -11.86 -2.83 -30.08
N THR A 212 -11.27 -3.03 -28.90
CA THR A 212 -10.93 -4.38 -28.42
C THR A 212 -12.13 -5.10 -27.81
N PRO A 213 -12.12 -6.45 -27.76
CA PRO A 213 -13.16 -7.24 -27.09
C PRO A 213 -13.38 -6.78 -25.65
N TRP A 214 -14.63 -6.88 -25.19
CA TRP A 214 -15.03 -6.39 -23.87
C TRP A 214 -15.80 -7.43 -23.07
N ALA A 215 -15.76 -7.30 -21.75
CA ALA A 215 -16.51 -8.06 -20.77
C ALA A 215 -17.13 -7.10 -19.74
N ALA A 216 -18.19 -7.54 -19.06
CA ALA A 216 -18.80 -6.79 -17.97
C ALA A 216 -18.06 -7.09 -16.65
N LEU A 217 -17.72 -6.06 -15.89
CA LEU A 217 -17.18 -6.16 -14.53
C LEU A 217 -17.90 -5.13 -13.66
N LEU A 218 -18.55 -5.53 -12.57
CA LEU A 218 -19.12 -4.61 -11.56
C LEU A 218 -19.94 -3.42 -12.13
N GLY A 219 -20.71 -3.64 -13.20
CA GLY A 219 -21.52 -2.60 -13.83
C GLY A 219 -20.79 -1.71 -14.86
N ILE A 220 -19.53 -1.98 -15.16
CA ILE A 220 -18.76 -1.29 -16.22
C ILE A 220 -18.31 -2.25 -17.32
N ARG A 221 -17.99 -1.69 -18.50
CA ARG A 221 -17.36 -2.40 -19.61
C ARG A 221 -15.85 -2.31 -19.49
N ILE A 222 -15.22 -3.44 -19.21
CA ILE A 222 -13.77 -3.59 -19.31
C ILE A 222 -13.42 -4.17 -20.67
N HIS A 223 -12.32 -3.70 -21.23
CA HIS A 223 -11.84 -4.07 -22.55
C HIS A 223 -10.52 -4.83 -22.44
N SER A 224 -10.23 -5.69 -23.42
CA SER A 224 -8.93 -6.34 -23.51
C SER A 224 -7.84 -5.27 -23.67
N GLY A 225 -6.83 -5.33 -22.80
CA GLY A 225 -5.79 -4.32 -22.67
C GLY A 225 -6.02 -3.34 -21.51
N ASP A 226 -7.20 -3.29 -20.91
CA ASP A 226 -7.40 -2.47 -19.71
C ASP A 226 -6.46 -2.93 -18.59
N ILE A 227 -5.94 -1.96 -17.85
CA ILE A 227 -5.04 -2.16 -16.73
C ILE A 227 -5.86 -1.94 -15.45
N LEU A 228 -5.93 -2.96 -14.60
CA LEU A 228 -6.55 -2.88 -13.30
C LEU A 228 -5.48 -2.55 -12.27
N VAL A 229 -5.64 -1.43 -11.60
CA VAL A 229 -4.74 -0.99 -10.53
C VAL A 229 -5.51 -1.07 -9.22
N SER A 230 -5.00 -1.79 -8.22
CA SER A 230 -5.78 -2.15 -7.04
C SER A 230 -5.01 -2.01 -5.73
N ARG A 231 -5.77 -1.91 -4.65
CA ARG A 231 -5.27 -1.86 -3.26
C ARG A 231 -5.76 -3.11 -2.51
N GLY A 232 -4.84 -3.99 -2.15
CA GLY A 232 -5.15 -5.19 -1.36
C GLY A 232 -5.36 -4.90 0.13
N GLY A 233 -5.93 -5.83 0.88
CA GLY A 233 -6.13 -5.67 2.34
C GLY A 233 -4.91 -5.94 3.23
N ALA A 234 -3.76 -6.33 2.67
CA ALA A 234 -2.61 -6.77 3.46
C ALA A 234 -1.69 -5.60 3.86
N ALA A 235 -0.98 -5.75 4.99
CA ALA A 235 0.06 -4.81 5.43
C ALA A 235 1.13 -4.55 4.36
N THR A 236 1.49 -5.55 3.57
CA THR A 236 2.46 -5.40 2.48
C THR A 236 1.92 -4.68 1.27
N SER A 237 0.62 -4.80 1.01
CA SER A 237 -0.05 -3.95 0.05
C SER A 237 0.00 -2.47 0.51
N ALA A 238 -0.15 -2.19 1.81
CA ALA A 238 0.01 -0.85 2.36
C ALA A 238 1.46 -0.35 2.21
N LEU A 239 2.44 -1.22 2.50
CA LEU A 239 3.85 -0.92 2.31
C LEU A 239 4.19 -0.55 0.86
N ILE A 240 3.68 -1.27 -0.13
CA ILE A 240 3.92 -0.95 -1.55
C ILE A 240 3.26 0.39 -1.89
N ALA A 241 1.99 0.58 -1.50
CA ALA A 241 1.27 1.80 -1.81
C ALA A 241 1.94 3.04 -1.21
N ARG A 242 2.41 2.98 0.04
CA ARG A 242 2.97 4.13 0.77
C ARG A 242 4.50 4.24 0.66
N GLY A 243 5.20 3.16 0.34
CA GLY A 243 6.65 3.02 0.44
C GLY A 243 7.41 3.55 -0.78
N ASN A 244 7.18 4.80 -1.16
CA ASN A 244 7.92 5.49 -2.21
C ASN A 244 7.90 7.01 -1.98
N ASP A 245 8.60 7.78 -2.83
CA ASP A 245 8.72 9.23 -2.70
C ASP A 245 7.37 9.96 -2.88
N PHE A 246 6.37 9.37 -3.55
CA PHE A 246 5.02 9.93 -3.72
C PHE A 246 3.96 8.91 -3.25
N PRO A 247 3.76 8.76 -1.92
CA PRO A 247 2.91 7.72 -1.36
C PRO A 247 1.53 7.66 -2.04
N GLY A 248 1.18 6.53 -2.63
CA GLY A 248 -0.01 6.36 -3.45
C GLY A 248 -1.15 5.61 -2.75
N ASN A 249 -2.14 5.21 -3.54
CA ASN A 249 -3.34 4.48 -3.09
C ASN A 249 -3.39 3.04 -3.61
N PHE A 250 -2.42 2.62 -4.41
CA PHE A 250 -2.45 1.35 -5.11
C PHE A 250 -1.17 0.57 -4.94
N SER A 251 -1.30 -0.75 -4.90
CA SER A 251 -0.24 -1.69 -4.56
C SER A 251 -0.07 -2.84 -5.55
N HIS A 252 -0.99 -2.98 -6.51
CA HIS A 252 -0.99 -4.12 -7.42
C HIS A 252 -1.53 -3.74 -8.79
N VAL A 253 -0.94 -4.30 -9.84
CA VAL A 253 -1.32 -4.12 -11.25
C VAL A 253 -1.69 -5.46 -11.85
N ALA A 254 -2.76 -5.47 -12.65
CA ALA A 254 -3.17 -6.60 -13.47
C ALA A 254 -3.58 -6.15 -14.87
N LEU A 255 -3.45 -7.04 -15.85
CA LEU A 255 -3.81 -6.78 -17.25
C LEU A 255 -4.97 -7.65 -17.69
N VAL A 256 -5.99 -7.03 -18.27
CA VAL A 256 -7.21 -7.72 -18.73
C VAL A 256 -7.01 -8.26 -20.15
N ARG A 257 -7.26 -9.56 -20.34
CA ARG A 257 -7.44 -10.17 -21.66
C ARG A 257 -8.89 -10.63 -21.80
N VAL A 258 -9.61 -10.12 -22.80
CA VAL A 258 -10.96 -10.61 -23.12
C VAL A 258 -10.92 -11.47 -24.37
N ASP A 259 -11.58 -12.62 -24.32
CA ASP A 259 -11.77 -13.48 -25.47
C ASP A 259 -12.80 -12.91 -26.47
N PRO A 260 -12.47 -12.77 -27.77
CA PRO A 260 -13.39 -12.19 -28.75
C PRO A 260 -14.62 -13.06 -29.04
N GLY A 261 -14.54 -14.39 -28.86
CA GLY A 261 -15.64 -15.29 -29.16
C GLY A 261 -16.55 -15.54 -27.95
N THR A 262 -15.96 -15.73 -26.78
CA THR A 262 -16.69 -16.10 -25.55
C THR A 262 -16.96 -14.94 -24.60
N HIS A 263 -16.32 -13.78 -24.81
CA HIS A 263 -16.36 -12.63 -23.89
C HIS A 263 -15.87 -12.93 -22.46
N LEU A 264 -15.17 -14.05 -22.27
CA LEU A 264 -14.56 -14.38 -20.99
C LEU A 264 -13.30 -13.56 -20.77
N ALA A 265 -13.22 -12.93 -19.60
CA ALA A 265 -12.04 -12.19 -19.17
C ALA A 265 -11.06 -13.10 -18.42
N SER A 266 -9.78 -13.01 -18.79
CA SER A 266 -8.64 -13.56 -18.07
C SER A 266 -7.81 -12.41 -17.52
N ILE A 267 -7.47 -12.46 -16.24
CA ILE A 267 -6.68 -11.43 -15.56
C ILE A 267 -5.26 -11.95 -15.41
N VAL A 268 -4.29 -11.28 -16.02
CA VAL A 268 -2.87 -11.61 -15.88
C VAL A 268 -2.28 -10.72 -14.80
N GLU A 269 -1.62 -11.30 -13.82
CA GLU A 269 -1.06 -10.59 -12.66
C GLU A 269 0.14 -11.34 -12.10
N ALA A 270 1.03 -10.64 -11.37
CA ALA A 270 2.17 -11.28 -10.72
C ALA A 270 2.05 -11.19 -9.19
N HIS A 271 2.11 -12.35 -8.54
CA HIS A 271 1.97 -12.49 -7.09
C HIS A 271 3.30 -12.87 -6.44
N ILE A 272 3.57 -12.31 -5.26
CA ILE A 272 4.80 -12.57 -4.49
C ILE A 272 5.04 -14.07 -4.28
N GLU A 273 3.97 -14.84 -4.10
CA GLU A 273 4.03 -16.26 -3.75
C GLU A 273 4.37 -17.17 -4.93
N ARG A 274 3.89 -16.82 -6.14
CA ARG A 274 3.88 -17.75 -7.29
C ARG A 274 4.32 -17.14 -8.62
N GLY A 275 4.70 -15.87 -8.65
CA GLY A 275 5.04 -15.17 -9.89
C GLY A 275 3.81 -14.86 -10.74
N VAL A 276 3.99 -14.81 -12.05
CA VAL A 276 2.91 -14.48 -12.99
C VAL A 276 1.89 -15.61 -13.04
N ALA A 277 0.62 -15.25 -12.82
CA ALA A 277 -0.51 -16.15 -12.85
C ALA A 277 -1.65 -15.56 -13.69
N VAL A 278 -2.59 -16.43 -14.06
CA VAL A 278 -3.81 -16.05 -14.76
C VAL A 278 -5.00 -16.45 -13.89
N SER A 279 -5.82 -15.48 -13.52
CA SER A 279 -7.06 -15.67 -12.77
C SER A 279 -8.28 -15.42 -13.65
N SER A 280 -9.42 -16.02 -13.29
CA SER A 280 -10.71 -15.63 -13.86
C SER A 280 -11.14 -14.27 -13.30
N LEU A 281 -12.10 -13.62 -13.94
CA LEU A 281 -12.67 -12.37 -13.42
C LEU A 281 -13.31 -12.58 -12.04
N GLU A 282 -13.99 -13.71 -11.86
CA GLU A 282 -14.66 -14.09 -10.61
C GLU A 282 -13.64 -14.32 -9.48
N ASP A 283 -12.52 -14.97 -9.78
CA ASP A 283 -11.45 -15.16 -8.80
C ASP A 283 -10.81 -13.82 -8.43
N TYR A 284 -10.56 -12.96 -9.43
CA TYR A 284 -10.00 -11.63 -9.18
C TYR A 284 -10.90 -10.81 -8.25
N VAL A 285 -12.21 -10.79 -8.47
CA VAL A 285 -13.16 -10.03 -7.64
C VAL A 285 -13.34 -10.64 -6.24
N ARG A 286 -13.14 -11.95 -6.08
CA ARG A 286 -13.28 -12.63 -4.78
C ARG A 286 -12.16 -12.24 -3.80
N ASP A 287 -10.98 -11.93 -4.31
CA ASP A 287 -9.89 -11.44 -3.49
C ASP A 287 -10.23 -10.06 -2.90
N VAL A 288 -9.95 -9.86 -1.61
CA VAL A 288 -10.24 -8.60 -0.92
C VAL A 288 -9.47 -7.47 -1.58
N LYS A 289 -10.22 -6.54 -2.19
CA LYS A 289 -9.71 -5.28 -2.73
C LYS A 289 -10.44 -4.15 -2.04
N LEU A 290 -9.68 -3.22 -1.46
CA LEU A 290 -10.22 -2.00 -0.88
C LEU A 290 -10.63 -1.03 -2.00
N ARG A 291 -9.98 -1.18 -3.17
CA ARG A 291 -10.17 -0.32 -4.34
C ARG A 291 -9.67 -0.97 -5.63
N VAL A 292 -10.33 -0.64 -6.73
CA VAL A 292 -9.87 -0.94 -8.10
C VAL A 292 -10.08 0.28 -8.99
N LEU A 293 -9.02 0.70 -9.68
CA LEU A 293 -9.04 1.70 -10.73
C LEU A 293 -8.86 1.01 -12.08
N VAL A 294 -9.72 1.31 -13.05
CA VAL A 294 -9.61 0.83 -14.41
C VAL A 294 -8.97 1.90 -15.27
N LEU A 295 -7.80 1.58 -15.81
CA LEU A 295 -7.04 2.45 -16.70
C LEU A 295 -7.06 1.89 -18.11
N ARG A 296 -7.23 2.76 -19.10
CA ARG A 296 -7.25 2.41 -20.52
C ARG A 296 -6.32 3.31 -21.30
N LEU A 297 -5.55 2.74 -22.23
CA LEU A 297 -4.78 3.54 -23.19
C LEU A 297 -5.73 4.43 -23.97
N ARG A 298 -5.36 5.70 -24.13
CA ARG A 298 -6.17 6.62 -24.92
C ARG A 298 -6.21 6.20 -26.38
N ALA A 299 -7.39 6.31 -26.99
CA ALA A 299 -7.63 5.97 -28.39
C ALA A 299 -6.90 6.91 -29.36
N ASP A 300 -6.55 8.12 -28.93
CA ASP A 300 -5.84 9.13 -29.71
C ASP A 300 -4.30 9.02 -29.61
N LEU A 301 -3.77 8.05 -28.86
CA LEU A 301 -2.34 7.73 -28.92
C LEU A 301 -1.96 7.27 -30.32
N ALA A 302 -0.88 7.80 -30.88
CA ALA A 302 -0.46 7.48 -32.24
C ALA A 302 -0.36 5.96 -32.52
N ALA A 303 0.15 5.18 -31.56
CA ALA A 303 0.26 3.73 -31.67
C ALA A 303 -1.12 3.03 -31.70
N VAL A 304 -2.09 3.49 -30.91
CA VAL A 304 -3.45 2.94 -30.87
C VAL A 304 -4.27 3.41 -32.07
N ALA A 305 -4.10 4.66 -32.52
CA ALA A 305 -4.74 5.15 -33.73
C ALA A 305 -4.26 4.41 -34.98
N ALA A 306 -2.97 4.07 -35.06
CA ALA A 306 -2.41 3.26 -36.14
C ALA A 306 -2.85 1.79 -36.07
N ASP A 307 -3.10 1.28 -34.87
CA ASP A 307 -3.53 -0.10 -34.62
C ASP A 307 -4.51 -0.17 -33.44
N PRO A 308 -5.83 -0.04 -33.70
CA PRO A 308 -6.85 -0.04 -32.64
C PRO A 308 -6.91 -1.34 -31.82
N MET A 309 -6.31 -2.43 -32.34
CA MET A 309 -6.23 -3.73 -31.67
C MET A 309 -4.94 -3.92 -30.84
N LEU A 310 -4.05 -2.92 -30.77
CA LEU A 310 -2.81 -2.97 -30.00
C LEU A 310 -3.04 -3.40 -28.54
N PRO A 311 -4.01 -2.83 -27.79
CA PRO A 311 -4.24 -3.22 -26.39
C PRO A 311 -4.62 -4.70 -26.25
N HIS A 312 -5.38 -5.25 -27.20
CA HIS A 312 -5.70 -6.67 -27.22
C HIS A 312 -4.46 -7.52 -27.46
N ARG A 313 -3.60 -7.16 -28.42
CA ARG A 313 -2.36 -7.90 -28.70
C ARG A 313 -1.35 -7.85 -27.55
N ALA A 314 -1.30 -6.74 -26.82
CA ALA A 314 -0.53 -6.62 -25.58
C ALA A 314 -1.04 -7.63 -24.53
N ALA A 315 -2.36 -7.68 -24.30
CA ALA A 315 -2.96 -8.63 -23.39
C ALA A 315 -2.79 -10.09 -23.81
N GLU A 316 -2.89 -10.40 -25.11
CA GLU A 316 -2.61 -11.74 -25.65
C GLU A 316 -1.15 -12.15 -25.47
N TYR A 317 -0.21 -11.21 -25.63
CA TYR A 317 1.19 -11.48 -25.36
C TYR A 317 1.41 -11.84 -23.89
N ALA A 318 0.90 -11.04 -22.95
CA ALA A 318 1.04 -11.31 -21.51
C ALA A 318 0.45 -12.67 -21.13
N LEU A 319 -0.77 -12.96 -21.59
CA LEU A 319 -1.43 -14.24 -21.38
C LEU A 319 -0.64 -15.41 -21.98
N GLY A 320 -0.10 -15.22 -23.19
CA GLY A 320 0.73 -16.20 -23.87
C GLY A 320 2.02 -16.50 -23.11
N GLN A 321 2.68 -15.48 -22.57
CA GLN A 321 3.89 -15.66 -21.74
C GLN A 321 3.56 -16.43 -20.45
N ALA A 322 2.53 -16.01 -19.72
CA ALA A 322 2.10 -16.65 -18.48
C ALA A 322 1.73 -18.14 -18.66
N ARG A 323 1.19 -18.53 -19.83
CA ARG A 323 0.82 -19.91 -20.13
C ARG A 323 1.95 -20.78 -20.66
N ARG A 324 2.98 -20.18 -21.26
CA ARG A 324 4.10 -20.92 -21.88
C ARG A 324 5.09 -21.45 -20.85
N SER A 325 5.42 -20.63 -19.86
CA SER A 325 6.37 -20.99 -18.81
C SER A 325 6.06 -20.23 -17.52
N PRO A 326 6.31 -20.82 -16.34
CA PRO A 326 6.27 -20.08 -15.09
C PRO A 326 7.26 -18.90 -15.14
N ILE A 327 6.77 -17.69 -14.93
CA ILE A 327 7.60 -16.49 -14.80
C ILE A 327 7.69 -16.17 -13.30
N PRO A 328 8.89 -16.24 -12.68
CA PRO A 328 9.04 -15.99 -11.26
C PRO A 328 8.74 -14.54 -10.91
N TYR A 329 8.34 -14.30 -9.66
CA TYR A 329 8.19 -12.94 -9.14
C TYR A 329 9.54 -12.25 -9.02
N ASP A 330 9.61 -10.99 -9.44
CA ASP A 330 10.81 -10.19 -9.29
C ASP A 330 10.86 -9.46 -7.93
N PHE A 331 11.61 -10.02 -6.99
CA PHE A 331 11.86 -9.40 -5.69
C PHE A 331 12.91 -8.29 -5.74
N ALA A 332 13.76 -8.26 -6.78
CA ALA A 332 14.81 -7.25 -6.89
C ALA A 332 14.24 -5.90 -7.37
N MET A 333 13.06 -5.92 -8.01
CA MET A 333 12.40 -4.80 -8.68
C MET A 333 13.23 -4.23 -9.85
N ASP A 334 13.97 -5.12 -10.53
CA ASP A 334 14.72 -4.84 -11.74
C ASP A 334 13.80 -4.99 -12.97
N PHE A 335 13.05 -3.94 -13.29
CA PHE A 335 12.18 -3.93 -14.47
C PHE A 335 12.94 -4.01 -15.82
N GLY A 336 14.27 -4.04 -15.79
CA GLY A 336 15.12 -4.29 -16.95
C GLY A 336 15.36 -5.77 -17.24
N ASP A 337 15.08 -6.69 -16.30
CA ASP A 337 15.24 -8.13 -16.48
C ASP A 337 13.94 -8.77 -17.03
N PRO A 338 13.90 -9.19 -18.31
CA PRO A 338 12.70 -9.79 -18.87
C PRO A 338 12.37 -11.19 -18.30
N GLY A 339 13.27 -11.78 -17.51
CA GLY A 339 13.15 -13.14 -16.98
C GLY A 339 12.29 -13.30 -15.73
N ARG A 340 11.90 -12.20 -15.07
CA ARG A 340 11.12 -12.20 -13.82
C ARG A 340 10.23 -10.98 -13.80
N TRP A 341 8.99 -11.12 -13.36
CA TRP A 341 8.04 -10.00 -13.36
C TRP A 341 7.45 -9.76 -11.97
N PHE A 342 7.48 -8.52 -11.49
CA PHE A 342 6.54 -8.04 -10.47
C PHE A 342 5.24 -7.50 -11.11
N CYS A 343 4.26 -7.11 -10.31
CA CYS A 343 2.90 -6.86 -10.79
C CYS A 343 2.83 -5.83 -11.93
N SER A 344 3.56 -4.72 -11.84
CA SER A 344 3.62 -3.68 -12.88
C SER A 344 4.22 -4.16 -14.20
N GLU A 345 5.16 -5.11 -14.15
CA GLU A 345 5.84 -5.62 -15.34
C GLU A 345 4.91 -6.42 -16.26
N VAL A 346 3.82 -6.96 -15.72
CA VAL A 346 2.79 -7.60 -16.54
C VAL A 346 2.23 -6.61 -17.58
N ALA A 347 2.02 -5.35 -17.20
CA ALA A 347 1.55 -4.32 -18.12
C ALA A 347 2.72 -3.70 -18.90
N SER A 348 3.83 -3.34 -18.24
CA SER A 348 4.93 -2.65 -18.91
C SER A 348 5.65 -3.52 -19.95
N ALA A 349 5.87 -4.82 -19.68
CA ALA A 349 6.45 -5.74 -20.66
C ALA A 349 5.50 -5.98 -21.83
N ALA A 350 4.19 -6.10 -21.56
CA ALA A 350 3.18 -6.33 -22.57
C ALA A 350 3.04 -5.16 -23.54
N TYR A 351 2.92 -3.94 -23.04
CA TYR A 351 2.82 -2.74 -23.86
C TYR A 351 4.16 -2.35 -24.49
N GLY A 352 5.26 -2.52 -23.77
CA GLY A 352 6.62 -2.27 -24.27
C GLY A 352 6.96 -3.13 -25.49
N ARG A 353 6.46 -4.38 -25.55
CA ARG A 353 6.60 -5.27 -26.72
C ARG A 353 6.05 -4.67 -28.02
N TYR A 354 5.06 -3.78 -27.90
CA TYR A 354 4.40 -3.08 -29.01
C TYR A 354 4.75 -1.58 -29.08
N GLY A 355 5.84 -1.18 -28.43
CA GLY A 355 6.39 0.18 -28.54
C GLY A 355 5.70 1.23 -27.68
N VAL A 356 4.78 0.85 -26.79
CA VAL A 356 4.17 1.77 -25.83
C VAL A 356 4.94 1.71 -24.51
N ARG A 357 5.59 2.82 -24.14
CA ARG A 357 6.35 2.93 -22.89
C ARG A 357 5.50 3.60 -21.83
N LEU A 358 4.85 2.79 -20.99
CA LEU A 358 4.14 3.23 -19.79
C LEU A 358 5.12 3.66 -18.68
N TRP A 359 4.59 4.24 -17.61
CA TRP A 359 5.34 4.87 -16.52
C TRP A 359 6.20 6.04 -17.01
N MET A 360 5.57 6.99 -17.70
CA MET A 360 6.27 8.22 -18.14
C MET A 360 6.85 9.03 -16.98
N GLY A 361 6.29 8.88 -15.77
CA GLY A 361 6.83 9.44 -14.53
C GLY A 361 7.21 8.36 -13.51
N LEU A 362 8.38 7.72 -13.67
CA LEU A 362 8.87 6.69 -12.72
C LEU A 362 9.07 7.24 -11.29
N SER A 363 8.47 6.59 -10.31
CA SER A 363 8.73 6.83 -8.89
C SER A 363 10.12 6.38 -8.45
N HIS A 364 10.60 7.05 -7.41
CA HIS A 364 11.86 6.74 -6.73
C HIS A 364 11.57 6.43 -5.26
N ILE A 365 12.48 5.71 -4.62
CA ILE A 365 12.45 5.38 -3.21
C ILE A 365 13.75 5.90 -2.62
N SER A 366 13.77 7.17 -2.21
CA SER A 366 15.00 7.86 -1.82
C SER A 366 15.34 7.70 -0.33
N SER A 367 14.33 7.57 0.55
CA SER A 367 14.48 7.40 2.01
C SER A 367 15.43 6.26 2.37
N ALA A 368 16.44 6.56 3.18
CA ALA A 368 17.47 5.59 3.54
C ALA A 368 16.91 4.47 4.44
N GLY A 369 16.02 4.80 5.37
CA GLY A 369 15.33 3.84 6.23
C GLY A 369 14.49 2.85 5.44
N LEU A 370 13.62 3.38 4.59
CA LEU A 370 12.76 2.59 3.72
C LEU A 370 13.58 1.70 2.78
N ARG A 371 14.63 2.23 2.14
CA ARG A 371 15.51 1.41 1.29
C ARG A 371 16.18 0.26 2.04
N ARG A 372 16.64 0.49 3.28
CA ARG A 372 17.18 -0.60 4.13
C ARG A 372 16.13 -1.69 4.39
N TRP A 373 14.90 -1.31 4.71
CA TRP A 373 13.81 -2.25 4.96
C TRP A 373 13.46 -3.06 3.70
N LEU A 374 13.23 -2.38 2.57
CA LEU A 374 12.92 -3.03 1.29
C LEU A 374 14.06 -3.94 0.82
N ALA A 375 15.32 -3.51 0.98
CA ALA A 375 16.46 -4.38 0.72
C ALA A 375 16.50 -5.60 1.65
N GLY A 376 16.01 -5.46 2.89
CA GLY A 376 15.81 -6.58 3.81
C GLY A 376 14.80 -7.63 3.33
N PHE A 377 13.84 -7.24 2.48
CA PHE A 377 12.89 -8.15 1.83
C PHE A 377 13.39 -8.73 0.52
N GLY A 378 14.35 -8.08 -0.15
CA GLY A 378 14.93 -8.57 -1.41
C GLY A 378 15.13 -7.49 -2.48
N VAL A 379 14.59 -6.29 -2.28
CA VAL A 379 14.65 -5.19 -3.26
C VAL A 379 16.08 -4.71 -3.47
N ARG A 380 16.47 -4.48 -4.72
CA ARG A 380 17.81 -3.99 -5.07
C ARG A 380 17.76 -2.71 -5.90
N HIS A 381 16.65 -2.45 -6.58
CA HIS A 381 16.44 -1.30 -7.44
C HIS A 381 15.37 -0.38 -6.84
N PHE A 382 15.68 0.92 -6.77
CA PHE A 382 14.87 1.92 -6.04
C PHE A 382 14.37 3.06 -6.93
N ALA A 383 14.56 2.95 -8.24
CA ALA A 383 13.74 3.63 -9.22
C ALA A 383 12.88 2.53 -9.85
N THR A 384 11.56 2.65 -9.81
CA THR A 384 10.70 1.52 -10.18
C THR A 384 9.33 1.96 -10.72
N GLN A 385 8.59 0.99 -11.23
CA GLN A 385 7.27 1.12 -11.80
C GLN A 385 6.22 0.97 -10.69
N GLU A 386 6.03 1.99 -9.85
CA GLU A 386 5.05 1.93 -8.76
C GLU A 386 3.62 1.85 -9.33
N PRO A 387 2.74 0.99 -8.80
CA PRO A 387 1.38 0.84 -9.32
C PRO A 387 0.60 2.16 -9.41
N SER A 388 0.79 3.04 -8.42
CA SER A 388 0.10 4.34 -8.36
C SER A 388 0.56 5.31 -9.44
N ASP A 389 1.76 5.14 -10.01
CA ASP A 389 2.27 6.03 -11.08
C ASP A 389 1.42 5.97 -12.35
N LEU A 390 0.77 4.83 -12.60
CA LEU A 390 -0.10 4.65 -13.77
C LEU A 390 -1.30 5.60 -13.76
N GLU A 391 -1.79 5.98 -12.58
CA GLU A 391 -2.84 6.98 -12.48
C GLU A 391 -2.38 8.33 -13.04
N TYR A 392 -1.10 8.67 -12.86
CA TYR A 392 -0.52 9.93 -13.33
C TYR A 392 -0.08 9.87 -14.80
N ASP A 393 0.08 8.68 -15.39
CA ASP A 393 0.58 8.51 -16.77
C ASP A 393 -0.39 9.15 -17.81
N PRO A 394 0.05 10.14 -18.61
CA PRO A 394 -0.81 10.85 -19.56
C PRO A 394 -1.28 9.98 -20.74
N GLN A 395 -0.72 8.79 -20.93
CA GLN A 395 -1.18 7.85 -21.94
C GLN A 395 -2.47 7.12 -21.51
N LEU A 396 -2.82 7.19 -20.23
CA LEU A 396 -3.92 6.44 -19.63
C LEU A 396 -5.07 7.36 -19.23
N ALA A 397 -6.28 6.96 -19.62
CA ALA A 397 -7.52 7.51 -19.12
C ALA A 397 -8.02 6.67 -17.93
N VAL A 398 -8.54 7.36 -16.91
CA VAL A 398 -9.30 6.71 -15.83
C VAL A 398 -10.71 6.44 -16.36
N VAL A 399 -11.05 5.15 -16.55
CA VAL A 399 -12.36 4.74 -17.08
C VAL A 399 -13.39 4.64 -15.97
N ALA A 400 -12.98 4.10 -14.83
CA ALA A 400 -13.81 3.96 -13.65
C ALA A 400 -12.95 3.69 -12.42
N GLU A 401 -13.48 4.01 -11.26
CA GLU A 401 -12.94 3.62 -9.98
C GLU A 401 -14.03 2.97 -9.15
N TRP A 402 -13.75 1.77 -8.63
CA TRP A 402 -14.57 1.13 -7.62
C TRP A 402 -13.87 1.23 -6.27
N ARG A 403 -14.61 1.69 -5.26
CA ARG A 403 -14.12 1.86 -3.89
C ARG A 403 -15.05 1.15 -2.92
N ASP A 404 -14.48 0.35 -2.03
CA ASP A 404 -15.23 -0.20 -0.90
C ASP A 404 -15.28 0.85 0.22
N LEU A 405 -16.42 1.51 0.38
CA LEU A 405 -16.60 2.51 1.42
C LEU A 405 -16.65 1.90 2.82
N GLU A 406 -17.06 0.63 2.95
CA GLU A 406 -17.02 -0.07 4.23
C GLU A 406 -15.58 -0.39 4.64
N ALA A 407 -14.70 -0.61 3.65
CA ALA A 407 -13.29 -0.90 3.88
C ALA A 407 -12.38 0.35 3.86
N LEU A 408 -12.90 1.54 3.52
CA LEU A 408 -12.13 2.79 3.46
C LEU A 408 -11.46 3.12 4.81
N ARG A 409 -12.19 2.97 5.91
CA ARG A 409 -11.65 3.17 7.26
C ARG A 409 -10.50 2.20 7.55
N ALA A 410 -10.63 0.95 7.12
CA ALA A 410 -9.59 -0.05 7.29
C ALA A 410 -8.32 0.31 6.50
N ASP A 411 -8.47 0.82 5.26
CA ASP A 411 -7.34 1.31 4.46
C ASP A 411 -6.61 2.48 5.13
N HIS A 412 -7.35 3.47 5.65
CA HIS A 412 -6.77 4.61 6.36
C HIS A 412 -5.97 4.17 7.59
N LEU A 413 -6.49 3.19 8.35
CA LEU A 413 -5.76 2.60 9.48
C LEU A 413 -4.49 1.87 9.01
N ASP A 414 -4.56 1.09 7.93
CA ASP A 414 -3.41 0.37 7.37
C ASP A 414 -2.30 1.32 6.89
N ASN A 415 -2.71 2.41 6.23
CA ASN A 415 -1.81 3.42 5.70
C ASN A 415 -1.17 4.22 6.85
N ALA A 416 -1.93 4.63 7.86
CA ALA A 416 -1.42 5.35 9.02
C ALA A 416 -0.39 4.53 9.83
N VAL A 417 -0.66 3.24 10.04
CA VAL A 417 0.31 2.33 10.69
C VAL A 417 1.57 2.19 9.85
N THR A 418 1.42 2.00 8.54
CA THR A 418 2.55 1.86 7.61
C THR A 418 3.42 3.11 7.63
N GLU A 419 2.83 4.30 7.52
CA GLU A 419 3.56 5.57 7.57
C GLU A 419 4.32 5.74 8.88
N ALA A 420 3.66 5.51 10.02
CA ALA A 420 4.32 5.57 11.32
C ALA A 420 5.50 4.58 11.37
N MET A 421 5.36 3.37 10.84
CA MET A 421 6.47 2.41 10.77
C MET A 421 7.61 2.89 9.85
N LEU A 422 7.30 3.48 8.70
CA LEU A 422 8.30 3.99 7.75
C LEU A 422 9.07 5.20 8.29
N GLU A 423 8.41 6.10 9.02
CA GLU A 423 9.08 7.16 9.77
C GLU A 423 10.05 6.59 10.82
N GLY A 424 9.69 5.45 11.42
CA GLY A 424 10.54 4.74 12.37
C GLY A 424 11.77 4.18 11.67
N ALA A 425 11.58 3.55 10.51
CA ALA A 425 12.68 3.07 9.66
C ALA A 425 13.67 4.18 9.31
N GLU A 426 13.16 5.37 8.97
CA GLU A 426 13.99 6.55 8.67
C GLU A 426 14.73 7.05 9.92
N SER A 427 14.08 7.00 11.08
CA SER A 427 14.69 7.31 12.38
C SER A 427 15.67 6.25 12.89
N GLY A 428 15.80 5.12 12.19
CA GLY A 428 16.78 4.07 12.48
C GLY A 428 16.20 2.78 13.06
N ASP A 429 14.87 2.64 13.16
CA ASP A 429 14.25 1.39 13.62
C ASP A 429 14.68 0.21 12.72
N PRO A 430 15.19 -0.89 13.31
CA PRO A 430 15.65 -2.03 12.54
C PRO A 430 14.47 -2.83 11.97
N LEU A 431 14.69 -3.43 10.80
CA LEU A 431 13.84 -4.52 10.31
C LEU A 431 14.35 -5.84 10.89
N GLU A 432 13.78 -6.23 12.03
CA GLU A 432 14.24 -7.40 12.79
C GLU A 432 13.69 -8.72 12.25
N HIS A 433 14.21 -9.83 12.80
CA HIS A 433 13.66 -11.16 12.64
C HIS A 433 14.00 -12.02 13.88
N ASP A 434 13.18 -13.04 14.15
CA ASP A 434 13.45 -14.02 15.21
C ASP A 434 14.62 -14.93 14.81
N ALA A 435 15.85 -14.57 15.22
CA ALA A 435 17.06 -15.37 14.93
C ALA A 435 16.94 -16.85 15.33
N PRO A 436 16.31 -17.24 16.46
CA PRO A 436 16.13 -18.66 16.80
C PRO A 436 15.24 -19.43 15.82
N LEU A 437 14.40 -18.75 15.02
CA LEU A 437 13.56 -19.40 14.01
C LEU A 437 14.27 -19.59 12.67
N LEU A 438 15.48 -19.05 12.48
CA LEU A 438 16.22 -19.13 11.22
C LEU A 438 16.46 -20.57 10.75
N PRO A 439 16.87 -21.53 11.62
CA PRO A 439 17.03 -22.91 11.20
C PRO A 439 15.75 -23.54 10.67
N LEU A 440 14.63 -23.28 11.35
CA LEU A 440 13.31 -23.78 10.92
C LEU A 440 12.91 -23.14 9.58
N ALA A 441 13.08 -21.82 9.44
CA ALA A 441 12.76 -21.12 8.20
C ALA A 441 13.59 -21.65 7.01
N ARG A 442 14.86 -22.01 7.23
CA ARG A 442 15.70 -22.64 6.19
C ARG A 442 15.22 -24.03 5.79
N LEU A 443 14.76 -24.84 6.75
CA LEU A 443 14.12 -26.13 6.45
C LEU A 443 12.83 -25.95 5.66
N VAL A 444 11.98 -24.98 6.05
CA VAL A 444 10.77 -24.63 5.29
C VAL A 444 11.11 -24.12 3.90
N LYS A 445 12.21 -23.36 3.72
CA LYS A 445 12.68 -22.92 2.40
C LYS A 445 13.14 -24.10 1.55
N LEU A 446 13.85 -25.06 2.13
CA LEU A 446 14.24 -26.29 1.43
C LEU A 446 13.01 -27.10 1.01
N TYR A 447 12.03 -27.22 1.89
CA TYR A 447 10.73 -27.83 1.57
C TYR A 447 10.00 -27.09 0.44
N SER A 448 10.00 -25.75 0.48
CA SER A 448 9.41 -24.90 -0.55
C SER A 448 10.07 -25.15 -1.91
N ARG A 449 11.40 -25.30 -1.97
CA ARG A 449 12.11 -25.68 -3.20
C ARG A 449 11.66 -27.04 -3.74
N GLY A 450 11.45 -28.02 -2.86
CA GLY A 450 10.93 -29.33 -3.25
C GLY A 450 9.51 -29.27 -3.82
N LEU A 451 8.64 -28.43 -3.25
CA LEU A 451 7.29 -28.19 -3.77
C LEU A 451 7.33 -27.50 -5.14
N ASN A 452 8.15 -26.45 -5.29
CA ASN A 452 8.27 -25.71 -6.55
C ASN A 452 8.76 -26.63 -7.68
N ALA A 453 9.69 -27.55 -7.39
CA ALA A 453 10.19 -28.52 -8.36
C ALA A 453 9.10 -29.46 -8.92
N VAL A 454 7.97 -29.64 -8.21
CA VAL A 454 6.81 -30.42 -8.67
C VAL A 454 5.62 -29.53 -9.05
N GLY A 455 5.86 -28.24 -9.29
CA GLY A 455 4.84 -27.28 -9.72
C GLY A 455 3.86 -26.83 -8.62
N ARG A 456 4.20 -27.01 -7.34
CA ARG A 456 3.41 -26.55 -6.19
C ARG A 456 4.05 -25.33 -5.54
N VAL A 457 3.24 -24.45 -4.97
CA VAL A 457 3.72 -23.24 -4.28
C VAL A 457 4.16 -23.59 -2.86
N GLY A 458 5.41 -23.29 -2.53
CA GLY A 458 5.95 -23.43 -1.18
C GLY A 458 5.57 -22.29 -0.22
N PRO A 459 5.60 -22.52 1.11
CA PRO A 459 5.29 -21.48 2.11
C PRO A 459 6.26 -20.29 2.11
N ILE A 460 7.51 -20.47 1.68
CA ILE A 460 8.46 -19.38 1.46
C ILE A 460 8.65 -19.22 -0.05
N PRO A 461 8.27 -18.07 -0.64
CA PRO A 461 8.32 -17.85 -2.08
C PRO A 461 9.70 -18.10 -2.68
N GLU A 462 9.78 -18.52 -3.95
CA GLU A 462 11.03 -18.94 -4.59
C GLU A 462 12.13 -17.87 -4.53
N GLY A 463 11.78 -16.63 -4.84
CA GLY A 463 12.71 -15.50 -4.83
C GLY A 463 13.03 -14.92 -3.45
N MET A 464 12.36 -15.38 -2.39
CA MET A 464 12.56 -14.88 -1.02
C MET A 464 13.53 -15.77 -0.22
N SER A 465 14.48 -15.17 0.50
CA SER A 465 15.35 -15.90 1.43
C SER A 465 14.62 -16.29 2.72
N ALA A 466 15.19 -17.21 3.51
CA ALA A 466 14.60 -17.60 4.79
C ALA A 466 14.60 -16.42 5.78
N THR A 467 15.67 -15.62 5.79
CA THR A 467 15.76 -14.40 6.62
C THR A 467 14.75 -13.35 6.16
N ALA A 468 14.62 -13.12 4.85
CA ALA A 468 13.63 -12.18 4.30
C ALA A 468 12.19 -12.59 4.68
N ALA A 469 11.86 -13.89 4.66
CA ALA A 469 10.56 -14.38 5.10
C ALA A 469 10.30 -14.15 6.60
N LEU A 470 11.33 -14.27 7.44
CA LEU A 470 11.20 -13.97 8.87
C LEU A 470 11.06 -12.46 9.12
N ARG A 471 11.78 -11.61 8.37
CA ARG A 471 11.61 -10.15 8.40
C ARG A 471 10.20 -9.74 7.96
N TYR A 472 9.68 -10.35 6.89
CA TYR A 472 8.31 -10.14 6.43
C TYR A 472 7.28 -10.48 7.51
N ARG A 473 7.48 -11.62 8.18
CA ARG A 473 6.64 -12.05 9.31
C ARG A 473 6.74 -11.10 10.50
N TRP A 474 7.93 -10.56 10.79
CA TRP A 474 8.11 -9.54 11.83
C TRP A 474 7.34 -8.27 11.48
N TYR A 475 7.50 -7.76 10.25
CA TYR A 475 6.83 -6.55 9.77
C TYR A 475 5.30 -6.70 9.89
N THR A 476 4.76 -7.80 9.37
CA THR A 476 3.31 -8.08 9.42
C THR A 476 2.80 -8.12 10.87
N ARG A 477 3.50 -8.82 11.77
CA ARG A 477 3.10 -8.89 13.20
C ARG A 477 3.17 -7.54 13.90
N ARG A 478 4.20 -6.75 13.59
CA ARG A 478 4.40 -5.41 14.13
C ARG A 478 3.26 -4.50 13.68
N HIS A 479 2.94 -4.52 12.38
CA HIS A 479 1.85 -3.78 11.77
C HIS A 479 0.50 -4.14 12.43
N GLU A 480 0.11 -5.42 12.42
CA GLU A 480 -1.16 -5.89 12.98
C GLU A 480 -1.32 -5.52 14.46
N ARG A 481 -0.24 -5.58 15.25
CA ARG A 481 -0.26 -5.17 16.66
C ARG A 481 -0.55 -3.68 16.81
N ILE A 482 0.10 -2.83 16.01
CA ILE A 482 -0.12 -1.38 16.06
C ILE A 482 -1.53 -1.07 15.55
N LYS A 483 -1.98 -1.71 14.47
CA LYS A 483 -3.32 -1.56 13.90
C LYS A 483 -4.40 -1.89 14.93
N ALA A 484 -4.28 -3.00 15.64
CA ALA A 484 -5.23 -3.39 16.68
C ALA A 484 -5.36 -2.31 17.77
N ALA A 485 -4.22 -1.78 18.26
CA ALA A 485 -4.22 -0.70 19.24
C ALA A 485 -4.74 0.63 18.67
N LEU A 486 -4.49 0.91 17.40
CA LEU A 486 -4.97 2.11 16.71
C LEU A 486 -6.48 2.08 16.54
N ILE A 487 -7.07 0.91 16.23
CA ILE A 487 -8.53 0.74 16.19
C ILE A 487 -9.15 1.12 17.54
N GLU A 488 -8.60 0.64 18.65
CA GLU A 488 -9.09 0.98 19.99
C GLU A 488 -8.95 2.48 20.30
N ALA A 489 -7.83 3.10 19.90
CA ALA A 489 -7.59 4.53 20.08
C ALA A 489 -8.55 5.37 19.22
N ALA A 490 -8.77 5.01 17.96
CA ALA A 490 -9.69 5.66 17.05
C ALA A 490 -11.14 5.55 17.55
N ASP A 491 -11.54 4.37 18.04
CA ASP A 491 -12.87 4.16 18.62
C ASP A 491 -13.11 4.98 19.90
N ARG A 492 -12.07 5.13 20.73
CA ARG A 492 -12.13 6.01 21.91
C ARG A 492 -12.25 7.47 21.50
N PHE A 493 -11.41 7.94 20.57
CA PHE A 493 -11.51 9.29 20.02
C PHE A 493 -12.91 9.59 19.52
N ARG A 494 -13.49 8.68 18.73
CA ARG A 494 -14.84 8.84 18.20
C ARG A 494 -15.90 8.96 19.28
N ARG A 495 -15.82 8.16 20.35
CA ARG A 495 -16.75 8.25 21.49
C ARG A 495 -16.62 9.57 22.24
N GLU A 496 -15.41 10.09 22.38
CA GLU A 496 -15.13 11.33 23.12
C GLU A 496 -15.44 12.59 22.31
N LYS A 497 -15.16 12.57 21.01
CA LYS A 497 -15.25 13.74 20.12
C LYS A 497 -16.53 13.78 19.29
N GLY A 498 -17.20 12.64 19.09
CA GLY A 498 -18.45 12.55 18.33
C GLY A 498 -18.29 12.53 16.80
N TYR A 499 -17.07 12.33 16.29
CA TYR A 499 -16.75 12.20 14.87
C TYR A 499 -15.54 11.28 14.67
N GLU A 500 -15.30 10.78 13.45
CA GLU A 500 -14.16 9.88 13.18
C GLU A 500 -12.84 10.67 13.25
N PRO A 501 -11.75 10.10 13.80
CA PRO A 501 -10.46 10.78 13.78
C PRO A 501 -10.02 10.99 12.32
N PRO A 502 -9.65 12.21 11.93
CA PRO A 502 -9.15 12.46 10.59
C PRO A 502 -7.81 11.78 10.36
N TYR A 503 -7.43 11.58 9.10
CA TYR A 503 -6.25 10.79 8.73
C TYR A 503 -4.96 11.22 9.46
N TRP A 504 -4.68 12.53 9.55
CA TRP A 504 -3.49 13.03 10.26
C TRP A 504 -3.49 12.67 11.75
N LYS A 505 -4.67 12.60 12.37
CA LYS A 505 -4.80 12.18 13.77
C LYS A 505 -4.59 10.68 13.93
N LEU A 506 -5.00 9.86 12.96
CA LEU A 506 -4.67 8.43 12.92
C LEU A 506 -3.16 8.21 12.82
N VAL A 507 -2.46 8.99 11.98
CA VAL A 507 -0.99 8.94 11.87
C VAL A 507 -0.33 9.33 13.20
N GLU A 508 -0.79 10.41 13.85
CA GLU A 508 -0.29 10.83 15.17
C GLU A 508 -0.45 9.72 16.22
N MET A 509 -1.65 9.14 16.34
CA MET A 509 -1.90 8.02 17.24
C MET A 509 -1.03 6.80 16.90
N ALA A 510 -0.85 6.49 15.61
CA ALA A 510 -0.01 5.38 15.17
C ALA A 510 1.47 5.59 15.55
N ARG A 511 1.98 6.83 15.48
CA ARG A 511 3.34 7.19 15.93
C ARG A 511 3.53 6.92 17.42
N GLU A 512 2.58 7.32 18.25
CA GLU A 512 2.61 7.08 19.70
C GLU A 512 2.58 5.57 20.03
N LEU A 513 1.68 4.84 19.37
CA LEU A 513 1.50 3.39 19.55
C LEU A 513 2.70 2.59 19.05
N ARG A 514 3.39 3.05 17.99
CA ARG A 514 4.65 2.48 17.52
C ARG A 514 5.70 2.51 18.62
N CYS A 515 5.85 3.65 19.31
CA CYS A 515 6.86 3.88 20.34
C CYS A 515 6.60 3.15 21.67
N THR A 516 5.39 2.63 21.89
CA THR A 516 5.03 1.94 23.13
C THR A 516 5.52 0.48 23.13
N PRO A 517 6.46 0.08 24.00
CA PRO A 517 6.87 -1.31 24.13
C PRO A 517 5.78 -2.10 24.84
N GLY A 518 5.20 -3.10 24.17
CA GLY A 518 4.36 -4.13 24.78
C GLY A 518 3.12 -3.62 25.54
N GLY A 519 2.02 -3.35 24.82
CA GLY A 519 0.65 -3.51 25.33
C GLY A 519 0.38 -3.06 26.76
N ALA A 520 0.67 -1.81 27.10
CA ALA A 520 0.00 -1.16 28.21
C ALA A 520 -1.22 -0.46 27.64
N VAL A 521 -2.39 -1.06 27.84
CA VAL A 521 -3.68 -0.36 27.74
C VAL A 521 -3.54 0.90 28.59
N LEU A 522 -3.57 2.07 27.97
CA LEU A 522 -3.68 3.36 28.66
C LEU A 522 -5.01 3.37 29.42
N GLN A 523 -5.00 2.88 30.66
CA GLN A 523 -5.90 3.38 31.70
C GLN A 523 -5.26 4.64 32.28
N GLN A 524 -5.60 5.79 31.70
CA GLN A 524 -5.57 7.04 32.45
C GLN A 524 -7.02 7.49 32.62
N GLY A 525 -7.62 7.04 33.72
CA GLY A 525 -8.79 7.69 34.28
C GLY A 525 -8.32 8.86 35.13
N ASP A 526 -8.36 10.06 34.56
CA ASP A 526 -8.31 11.29 35.35
C ASP A 526 -9.52 11.32 36.27
N THR A 527 -9.26 11.14 37.57
CA THR A 527 -10.24 11.44 38.61
C THR A 527 -10.02 12.90 39.01
N PRO A 528 -11.04 13.78 38.95
CA PRO A 528 -10.87 15.14 39.43
C PRO A 528 -10.69 15.12 40.95
N ARG A 529 -9.62 15.73 41.44
CA ARG A 529 -9.51 16.14 42.85
C ARG A 529 -10.59 17.17 43.14
N SER A 530 -11.65 16.75 43.83
CA SER A 530 -12.53 17.68 44.56
C SER A 530 -11.80 18.15 45.81
N GLY A 531 -11.49 19.44 45.87
CA GLY A 531 -11.06 20.11 47.09
C GLY A 531 -12.17 20.07 48.15
N GLU A 532 -11.74 19.71 49.35
CA GLU A 532 -11.81 20.55 50.55
C GLU A 532 -13.07 21.42 50.71
N ASN A 533 -13.92 21.02 51.65
CA ASN A 533 -14.78 21.94 52.38
C ASN A 533 -14.43 21.78 53.87
N ASP A 534 -13.86 22.84 54.42
CA ASP A 534 -13.47 23.00 55.82
C ASP A 534 -14.65 22.82 56.78
N ARG A 535 -14.31 22.21 57.92
CA ARG A 535 -14.76 22.64 59.25
C ARG A 535 -13.56 23.18 60.01
#